data_AF-A0A2E5G6Y0-F1
#
_entry.id   AF-A0A2E5G6Y0-F1
#
_cell.length_a   1.000
_cell.length_b   1.000
_cell.length_c   1.000
_cell.angle_alpha   90.00
_cell.angle_beta   90.00
_cell.angle_gamma   90.00
#
_symmetry.space_group_name_H-M   'P 1'
#
loop_
_entity.id
_entity.type
_entity.pdbx_description
1 polymer ?
#
loop_
_entity_poly.entity_id
_entity_poly.type
_entity_poly.pdbx_seq_one_letter_code
_entity_poly.pdbx_strand_id
1 'polypeptide(L)'
;MTEHETSSPDSPPPRELRQVPRRWPIVAAVLMLFVSGGVLGGVGGALIIHRQVVHAIDNPNLISDRIHKRIRGELGLSNEQGKTIAGILKNHQKKMKEYRTQQMKSINQEVAKLLTDDQFERWQIHLESINKKKFGFPKFERHNHLRRPHRSNGAHGKFSPVEKRDPFPPISHLQNNFQLADRNKDAQLSIKEFIAGQDIYGPLPKRLFSRLDIDKDAHITQMEIEIYMDSRRRKPKR
;
A
#
# COMPACT_ATOMS: atom_id res chain seq x y z
N MET A 1 6.55 38.63 98.71
CA MET A 1 7.33 37.60 98.00
C MET A 1 6.39 36.95 97.01
N THR A 2 6.39 37.48 95.79
CA THR A 2 5.51 37.07 94.69
C THR A 2 6.33 36.21 93.75
N GLU A 3 6.02 34.92 93.71
CA GLU A 3 6.60 33.97 92.77
C GLU A 3 6.00 34.21 91.38
N HIS A 4 6.89 34.44 90.40
CA HIS A 4 6.55 34.55 88.99
C HIS A 4 6.46 33.13 88.40
N GLU A 5 5.24 32.69 88.10
CA GLU A 5 4.98 31.51 87.26
C GLU A 5 5.37 31.83 85.81
N THR A 6 6.38 31.14 85.31
CA THR A 6 6.81 31.15 83.91
C THR A 6 5.86 30.28 83.07
N SER A 7 4.94 30.91 82.34
CA SER A 7 4.09 30.25 81.35
C SER A 7 4.90 29.84 80.10
N SER A 8 4.99 28.54 79.85
CA SER A 8 5.57 27.94 78.63
C SER A 8 4.84 28.42 77.36
N PRO A 9 5.57 28.68 76.26
CA PRO A 9 4.97 29.10 75.00
C PRO A 9 4.34 27.91 74.25
N ASP A 10 3.05 28.05 73.95
CA ASP A 10 2.25 27.14 73.13
C ASP A 10 2.92 26.90 71.76
N SER A 11 3.18 25.62 71.47
CA SER A 11 3.67 25.20 70.16
C SER A 11 2.52 25.16 69.15
N PRO A 12 2.66 25.76 67.94
CA PRO A 12 1.60 25.77 66.95
C PRO A 12 1.32 24.36 66.41
N PRO A 13 0.05 24.04 66.09
CA PRO A 13 -0.33 22.72 65.60
C PRO A 13 0.36 22.39 64.27
N PRO A 14 0.69 21.11 64.03
CA PRO A 14 1.34 20.68 62.80
C PRO A 14 0.46 20.98 61.58
N ARG A 15 1.00 21.72 60.61
CA ARG A 15 0.33 21.99 59.34
C ARG A 15 0.22 20.70 58.55
N GLU A 16 -1.00 20.17 58.41
CA GLU A 16 -1.26 19.08 57.49
C GLU A 16 -0.90 19.52 56.07
N LEU A 17 0.09 18.84 55.48
CA LEU A 17 0.51 19.05 54.11
C LEU A 17 -0.65 18.64 53.19
N ARG A 18 -1.44 19.64 52.78
CA ARG A 18 -2.53 19.50 51.81
C ARG A 18 -1.99 18.80 50.56
N GLN A 19 -2.33 17.53 50.39
CA GLN A 19 -1.91 16.75 49.23
C GLN A 19 -2.57 17.35 47.99
N VAL A 20 -1.80 18.11 47.22
CA VAL A 20 -2.26 18.68 45.96
C VAL A 20 -2.51 17.52 45.01
N PRO A 21 -3.73 17.33 44.49
CA PRO A 21 -4.02 16.22 43.58
C PRO A 21 -3.10 16.34 42.37
N ARG A 22 -2.25 15.32 42.15
CA ARG A 22 -1.33 15.27 41.01
C ARG A 22 -2.15 15.25 39.72
N ARG A 23 -2.24 16.39 39.05
CA ARG A 23 -2.92 16.55 37.73
C ARG A 23 -2.10 16.03 36.55
N TRP A 24 -0.83 15.68 36.78
CA TRP A 24 0.10 15.20 35.76
C TRP A 24 -0.39 14.00 34.92
N PRO A 25 -1.04 12.94 35.48
CA PRO A 25 -1.55 11.84 34.65
C PRO A 25 -2.65 12.28 33.67
N ILE A 26 -3.47 13.28 34.02
CA ILE A 26 -4.50 13.81 33.13
C ILE A 26 -3.85 14.55 31.95
N VAL A 27 -2.82 15.35 32.22
CA VAL A 27 -2.07 16.05 31.16
C VAL A 27 -1.40 15.05 30.21
N ALA A 28 -0.80 13.99 30.75
CA ALA A 28 -0.18 12.93 29.95
C ALA A 28 -1.20 12.22 29.05
N ALA A 29 -2.40 11.91 29.57
CA ALA A 29 -3.46 11.25 28.81
C ALA A 29 -3.95 12.12 27.63
N VAL A 30 -4.17 13.42 27.85
CA VAL A 30 -4.61 14.35 26.78
C VAL A 30 -3.56 14.45 25.68
N LEU A 31 -2.28 14.53 26.05
CA LEU A 31 -1.18 14.65 25.08
C LEU A 31 -1.05 13.37 24.23
N MET A 32 -1.20 12.20 24.85
CA MET A 32 -1.25 10.91 24.12
C MET A 32 -2.41 10.84 23.13
N LEU A 33 -3.58 11.35 23.52
CA LEU A 33 -4.77 11.36 22.67
C LEU A 33 -4.57 12.32 21.48
N PHE A 34 -3.95 13.47 21.71
CA PHE A 34 -3.62 14.42 20.66
C PHE A 34 -2.60 13.85 19.66
N VAL A 35 -1.52 13.23 20.15
CA VAL A 35 -0.49 12.63 19.27
C VAL A 35 -1.08 11.46 18.47
N SER A 36 -1.89 10.59 19.09
CA SER A 36 -2.52 9.48 18.38
C SER A 36 -3.52 9.97 17.31
N GLY A 37 -4.35 10.96 17.64
CA GLY A 37 -5.24 11.62 16.68
C GLY A 37 -4.49 12.30 15.52
N GLY A 38 -3.37 12.96 15.82
CA GLY A 38 -2.51 13.61 14.81
C GLY A 38 -1.90 12.63 13.82
N VAL A 39 -1.43 11.46 14.30
CA VAL A 39 -0.87 10.43 13.41
C VAL A 39 -1.95 9.81 12.52
N LEU A 40 -3.11 9.44 13.08
CA LEU A 40 -4.22 8.90 12.30
C LEU A 40 -4.77 9.90 11.29
N GLY A 41 -4.97 11.16 11.70
CA GLY A 41 -5.46 12.23 10.85
C GLY A 41 -4.46 12.61 9.76
N GLY A 42 -3.18 12.75 10.12
CA GLY A 42 -2.11 13.11 9.20
C GLY A 42 -1.88 12.05 8.12
N VAL A 43 -1.72 10.78 8.52
CA VAL A 43 -1.49 9.68 7.58
C VAL A 43 -2.74 9.42 6.73
N GLY A 44 -3.93 9.39 7.35
CA GLY A 44 -5.19 9.20 6.63
C GLY A 44 -5.47 10.32 5.63
N GLY A 45 -5.30 11.58 6.05
CA GLY A 45 -5.46 12.76 5.20
C GLY A 45 -4.49 12.78 4.03
N ALA A 46 -3.20 12.52 4.29
CA ALA A 46 -2.17 12.46 3.25
C ALA A 46 -2.49 11.38 2.20
N LEU A 47 -2.95 10.20 2.61
CA LEU A 47 -3.33 9.12 1.69
C LEU A 47 -4.54 9.49 0.82
N ILE A 48 -5.55 10.16 1.39
CA ILE A 48 -6.74 10.59 0.64
C ILE A 48 -6.36 11.68 -0.37
N ILE A 49 -5.59 12.68 0.05
CA ILE A 49 -5.11 13.76 -0.83
C ILE A 49 -4.25 13.18 -1.94
N HIS A 50 -3.28 12.32 -1.61
CA HIS A 50 -2.44 11.66 -2.59
C HIS A 50 -3.27 10.88 -3.61
N ARG A 51 -4.27 10.12 -3.16
CA ARG A 51 -5.14 9.35 -4.06
C ARG A 51 -5.95 10.25 -4.98
N GLN A 52 -6.48 11.37 -4.47
CA GLN A 52 -7.22 12.32 -5.29
C GLN A 52 -6.31 13.03 -6.29
N VAL A 53 -5.13 13.47 -5.86
CA VAL A 53 -4.14 14.16 -6.72
C VAL A 53 -3.63 13.23 -7.81
N VAL A 54 -3.24 11.99 -7.48
CA VAL A 54 -2.78 11.01 -8.47
C VAL A 54 -3.88 10.69 -9.48
N HIS A 55 -5.10 10.39 -9.02
CA HIS A 55 -6.22 10.13 -9.93
C HIS A 55 -6.54 11.34 -10.82
N ALA A 56 -6.35 12.55 -10.31
CA ALA A 56 -6.56 13.78 -11.06
C ALA A 56 -5.44 14.03 -12.09
N ILE A 57 -4.20 13.66 -11.78
CA ILE A 57 -3.07 13.69 -12.73
C ILE A 57 -3.30 12.73 -13.90
N ASP A 58 -3.85 11.53 -13.61
CA ASP A 58 -4.11 10.51 -14.63
C ASP A 58 -5.35 10.84 -15.50
N ASN A 59 -6.27 11.65 -14.96
CA ASN A 59 -7.47 12.11 -15.66
C ASN A 59 -7.46 13.64 -15.77
N PRO A 60 -6.56 14.22 -16.60
CA PRO A 60 -6.38 15.67 -16.67
C PRO A 60 -7.67 16.41 -17.05
N ASN A 61 -8.55 15.77 -17.82
CA ASN A 61 -9.86 16.30 -18.18
C ASN A 61 -10.70 16.66 -16.93
N LEU A 62 -10.68 15.82 -15.89
CA LEU A 62 -11.46 16.06 -14.67
C LEU A 62 -10.97 17.29 -13.91
N ILE A 63 -9.66 17.59 -13.95
CA ILE A 63 -9.12 18.81 -13.34
C ILE A 63 -9.58 20.03 -14.15
N SER A 64 -9.49 19.96 -15.48
CA SER A 64 -9.92 21.06 -16.35
C SER A 64 -11.37 21.43 -16.09
N ASP A 65 -12.24 20.43 -16.00
CA ASP A 65 -13.68 20.64 -15.79
C ASP A 65 -13.95 21.26 -14.41
N ARG A 66 -13.22 20.83 -13.37
CA ARG A 66 -13.35 21.43 -12.03
C ARG A 66 -12.84 22.87 -11.99
N ILE A 67 -11.68 23.12 -12.57
CA ILE A 67 -11.10 24.47 -12.65
C ILE A 67 -12.05 25.37 -13.44
N HIS A 68 -12.54 24.89 -14.58
CA HIS A 68 -13.49 25.61 -15.41
C HIS A 68 -14.78 25.95 -14.66
N LYS A 69 -15.39 24.97 -13.99
CA LYS A 69 -16.60 25.18 -13.19
C LYS A 69 -16.37 26.20 -12.07
N ARG A 70 -15.20 26.13 -11.42
CA ARG A 70 -14.83 27.05 -10.34
C ARG A 70 -14.61 28.48 -10.85
N ILE A 71 -13.76 28.66 -11.86
CA ILE A 71 -13.48 29.96 -12.48
C ILE A 71 -14.77 30.59 -12.98
N ARG A 72 -15.64 29.81 -13.64
CA ARG A 72 -16.93 30.28 -14.12
C ARG A 72 -17.83 30.78 -12.98
N GLY A 73 -17.89 30.05 -11.86
CA GLY A 73 -18.69 30.44 -10.70
C GLY A 73 -18.12 31.64 -9.95
N GLU A 74 -16.80 31.68 -9.75
CA GLU A 74 -16.13 32.75 -8.99
C GLU A 74 -16.05 34.07 -9.78
N LEU A 75 -15.92 34.03 -11.11
CA LEU A 75 -15.81 35.22 -11.96
C LEU A 75 -17.11 35.59 -12.69
N GLY A 76 -18.20 34.84 -12.49
CA GLY A 76 -19.48 35.12 -13.15
C GLY A 76 -19.43 35.06 -14.68
N LEU A 77 -18.60 34.16 -15.25
CA LEU A 77 -18.37 34.13 -16.69
C LEU A 77 -19.62 33.71 -17.48
N SER A 78 -19.81 34.34 -18.64
CA SER A 78 -20.85 33.95 -19.59
C SER A 78 -20.61 32.52 -20.13
N ASN A 79 -21.66 31.91 -20.71
CA ASN A 79 -21.54 30.60 -21.35
C ASN A 79 -20.47 30.58 -22.45
N GLU A 80 -20.38 31.65 -23.24
CA GLU A 80 -19.43 31.78 -24.34
C GLU A 80 -18.00 31.93 -23.84
N GLN A 81 -17.77 32.84 -22.88
CA GLN A 81 -16.46 33.02 -22.24
C GLN A 81 -15.99 31.73 -21.57
N GLY A 82 -16.90 31.05 -20.88
CA GLY A 82 -16.65 29.73 -20.32
C GLY A 82 -16.17 28.75 -21.38
N LYS A 83 -16.86 28.64 -22.52
CA LYS A 83 -16.47 27.70 -23.59
C LYS A 83 -15.08 28.02 -24.14
N THR A 84 -14.74 29.29 -24.31
CA THR A 84 -13.41 29.74 -24.77
C THR A 84 -12.31 29.36 -23.78
N ILE A 85 -12.51 29.63 -22.49
CA ILE A 85 -11.53 29.27 -21.44
C ILE A 85 -11.36 27.75 -21.33
N ALA A 86 -12.44 26.99 -21.40
CA ALA A 86 -12.37 25.53 -21.43
C ALA A 86 -11.53 25.02 -22.60
N GLY A 87 -11.68 25.64 -23.79
CA GLY A 87 -10.86 25.33 -24.97
C GLY A 87 -9.37 25.61 -24.74
N ILE A 88 -9.03 26.75 -24.15
CA ILE A 88 -7.65 27.11 -23.81
C ILE A 88 -7.03 26.11 -22.82
N LEU A 89 -7.76 25.79 -21.74
CA LEU A 89 -7.32 24.83 -20.72
C LEU A 89 -7.07 23.45 -21.34
N LYS A 90 -8.00 22.95 -22.17
CA LYS A 90 -7.86 21.67 -22.87
C LYS A 90 -6.65 21.64 -23.80
N ASN A 91 -6.44 22.70 -24.57
CA ASN A 91 -5.27 22.82 -25.46
C ASN A 91 -3.96 22.86 -24.66
N HIS A 92 -3.92 23.60 -23.55
CA HIS A 92 -2.74 23.66 -22.69
C HIS A 92 -2.42 22.30 -22.04
N GLN A 93 -3.45 21.58 -21.58
CA GLN A 93 -3.29 20.22 -21.05
C GLN A 93 -2.75 19.25 -22.10
N LYS A 94 -3.23 19.33 -23.34
CA LYS A 94 -2.72 18.54 -24.46
C LYS A 94 -1.21 18.80 -24.66
N LYS A 95 -0.81 20.08 -24.73
CA LYS A 95 0.61 20.47 -24.84
C LYS A 95 1.45 19.97 -23.67
N MET A 96 0.94 20.07 -22.43
CA MET A 96 1.65 19.55 -21.25
C MET A 96 1.83 18.04 -21.28
N LYS A 97 0.84 17.29 -21.80
CA LYS A 97 0.94 15.84 -21.97
C LYS A 97 2.00 15.48 -23.02
N GLU A 98 2.01 16.17 -24.15
CA GLU A 98 3.01 16.00 -25.21
C GLU A 98 4.42 16.30 -24.69
N TYR A 99 4.60 17.44 -24.01
CA TYR A 99 5.86 17.84 -23.40
C TYR A 99 6.37 16.81 -22.38
N ARG A 100 5.51 16.32 -21.47
CA ARG A 100 5.89 15.27 -20.50
C ARG A 100 6.32 13.98 -21.19
N THR A 101 5.63 13.60 -22.27
CA THR A 101 5.97 12.39 -23.03
C THR A 101 7.32 12.55 -23.74
N GLN A 102 7.57 13.72 -24.32
CA GLN A 102 8.84 14.04 -24.96
C GLN A 102 10.00 14.10 -23.96
N GLN A 103 9.80 14.76 -22.81
CA GLN A 103 10.77 14.81 -21.72
C GLN A 103 11.09 13.40 -21.19
N MET A 104 10.07 12.56 -20.97
CA MET A 104 10.30 11.18 -20.53
C MET A 104 11.09 10.36 -21.56
N LYS A 105 10.85 10.59 -22.86
CA LYS A 105 11.66 9.97 -23.93
C LYS A 105 13.12 10.46 -23.91
N SER A 106 13.34 11.77 -23.77
CA SER A 106 14.70 12.34 -23.68
C SER A 106 15.46 11.78 -22.50
N ILE A 107 14.85 11.78 -21.30
CA ILE A 107 15.43 11.21 -20.09
C ILE A 107 15.76 9.73 -20.30
N ASN A 108 14.84 8.96 -20.88
CA ASN A 108 15.10 7.54 -21.17
C ASN A 108 16.26 7.34 -22.14
N GLN A 109 16.42 8.20 -23.14
CA GLN A 109 17.53 8.14 -24.09
C GLN A 109 18.86 8.55 -23.44
N GLU A 110 18.86 9.55 -22.56
CA GLU A 110 20.05 9.98 -21.81
C GLU A 110 20.49 8.90 -20.82
N VAL A 111 19.55 8.31 -20.09
CA VAL A 111 19.81 7.18 -19.19
C VAL A 111 20.31 5.96 -19.95
N ALA A 112 19.76 5.67 -21.14
CA ALA A 112 20.23 4.57 -21.99
C ALA A 112 21.71 4.70 -22.38
N LYS A 113 22.22 5.93 -22.55
CA LYS A 113 23.63 6.17 -22.89
C LYS A 113 24.58 5.92 -21.71
N LEU A 114 24.07 5.97 -20.48
CA LEU A 114 24.87 5.85 -19.26
C LEU A 114 24.87 4.43 -18.68
N LEU A 115 23.91 3.60 -19.05
CA LEU A 115 23.73 2.25 -18.53
C LEU A 115 24.30 1.21 -19.51
N THR A 116 24.73 0.06 -18.98
CA THR A 116 24.99 -1.12 -19.81
C THR A 116 23.67 -1.73 -20.31
N ASP A 117 23.72 -2.57 -21.35
CA ASP A 117 22.53 -3.19 -21.94
C ASP A 117 21.67 -3.94 -20.89
N ASP A 118 22.32 -4.73 -20.01
CA ASP A 118 21.63 -5.44 -18.92
C ASP A 118 20.97 -4.50 -17.90
N GLN A 119 21.66 -3.41 -17.55
CA GLN A 119 21.13 -2.40 -16.63
C GLN A 119 19.96 -1.65 -17.25
N PHE A 120 20.04 -1.34 -18.54
CA PHE A 120 18.98 -0.69 -19.28
C PHE A 120 17.74 -1.59 -19.41
N GLU A 121 17.91 -2.89 -19.62
CA GLU A 121 16.79 -3.83 -19.65
C GLU A 121 16.06 -3.88 -18.29
N ARG A 122 16.82 -3.98 -17.19
CA ARG A 122 16.28 -3.92 -15.81
C ARG A 122 15.54 -2.60 -15.55
N TRP A 123 16.09 -1.49 -16.04
CA TRP A 123 15.47 -0.17 -15.96
C TRP A 123 14.14 -0.13 -16.73
N GLN A 124 14.06 -0.66 -17.95
CA GLN A 124 12.83 -0.71 -18.73
C GLN A 124 11.73 -1.49 -18.02
N ILE A 125 12.06 -2.66 -17.45
CA ILE A 125 11.13 -3.47 -16.67
C ILE A 125 10.66 -2.70 -15.43
N HIS A 126 11.56 -1.97 -14.79
CA HIS A 126 11.21 -1.15 -13.64
C HIS A 126 10.22 -0.04 -14.03
N LEU A 127 10.48 0.69 -15.11
CA LEU A 127 9.57 1.71 -15.64
C LEU A 127 8.21 1.12 -16.05
N GLU A 128 8.20 -0.02 -16.73
CA GLU A 128 6.97 -0.72 -17.08
C GLU A 128 6.19 -1.12 -15.82
N SER A 129 6.88 -1.58 -14.78
CA SER A 129 6.25 -1.93 -13.50
C SER A 129 5.66 -0.71 -12.78
N ILE A 130 6.32 0.45 -12.84
CA ILE A 130 5.80 1.71 -12.31
C ILE A 130 4.55 2.11 -13.09
N ASN A 131 4.61 2.02 -14.42
CA ASN A 131 3.49 2.35 -15.29
C ASN A 131 2.29 1.42 -15.01
N LYS A 132 2.54 0.11 -14.90
CA LYS A 132 1.54 -0.91 -14.56
C LYS A 132 0.95 -0.72 -13.16
N LYS A 133 1.76 -0.31 -12.16
CA LYS A 133 1.27 0.03 -10.81
C LYS A 133 0.45 1.31 -10.78
N LYS A 134 0.80 2.31 -11.59
CA LYS A 134 0.01 3.55 -11.75
C LYS A 134 -1.37 3.25 -12.34
N PHE A 135 -1.47 2.36 -13.33
CA PHE A 135 -2.74 1.98 -13.96
C PHE A 135 -3.49 0.82 -13.29
N GLY A 136 -2.81 0.08 -12.43
CA GLY A 136 -3.29 -1.14 -11.83
C GLY A 136 -2.92 -1.22 -10.36
N PHE A 137 -3.46 -0.31 -9.54
CA PHE A 137 -3.96 -0.84 -8.27
C PHE A 137 -5.00 -1.87 -8.69
N PRO A 138 -4.89 -3.16 -8.28
CA PRO A 138 -6.05 -4.03 -8.39
C PRO A 138 -7.16 -3.20 -7.75
N LYS A 139 -8.21 -2.90 -8.52
CA LYS A 139 -9.50 -2.69 -7.90
C LYS A 139 -9.54 -3.86 -6.94
N PHE A 140 -9.43 -3.60 -5.64
CA PHE A 140 -10.25 -4.36 -4.72
C PHE A 140 -11.64 -4.05 -5.27
N GLU A 141 -12.05 -4.82 -6.28
CA GLU A 141 -13.38 -5.34 -6.37
C GLU A 141 -13.56 -5.85 -4.96
N ARG A 142 -14.11 -4.94 -4.14
CA ARG A 142 -14.89 -5.30 -3.00
C ARG A 142 -15.98 -6.13 -3.66
N HIS A 143 -15.67 -7.38 -3.93
CA HIS A 143 -16.68 -8.35 -4.14
C HIS A 143 -17.54 -8.17 -2.91
N ASN A 144 -18.75 -7.70 -3.17
CA ASN A 144 -19.76 -7.40 -2.19
C ASN A 144 -20.28 -8.75 -1.66
N HIS A 145 -19.39 -9.56 -1.08
CA HIS A 145 -19.71 -10.85 -0.48
C HIS A 145 -20.50 -10.70 0.84
N LEU A 146 -20.89 -9.48 1.20
CA LEU A 146 -21.74 -9.17 2.35
C LEU A 146 -23.07 -8.56 1.91
N ARG A 147 -23.75 -9.23 0.98
CA ARG A 147 -25.16 -9.56 1.21
C ARG A 147 -25.26 -11.06 1.34
N ARG A 148 -24.92 -11.55 2.54
CA ARG A 148 -25.40 -12.86 2.99
C ARG A 148 -26.93 -12.78 2.95
N PRO A 149 -27.63 -13.58 2.13
CA PRO A 149 -29.07 -13.72 2.33
C PRO A 149 -29.27 -14.22 3.77
N HIS A 150 -30.24 -13.61 4.46
CA HIS A 150 -30.71 -14.07 5.75
C HIS A 150 -31.06 -15.56 5.60
N ARG A 151 -30.19 -16.43 6.11
CA ARG A 151 -30.43 -17.87 6.11
C ARG A 151 -31.37 -18.15 7.27
N SER A 152 -32.58 -18.57 6.92
CA SER A 152 -33.59 -19.07 7.83
C SER A 152 -33.03 -20.23 8.67
N ASN A 153 -33.43 -20.23 9.93
CA ASN A 153 -33.17 -21.29 10.89
C ASN A 153 -33.72 -22.62 10.37
N GLY A 154 -32.87 -23.66 10.32
CA GLY A 154 -33.33 -25.01 10.13
C GLY A 154 -32.24 -25.94 9.59
N ALA A 155 -32.01 -27.03 10.33
CA ALA A 155 -31.16 -28.18 10.03
C ALA A 155 -29.66 -28.03 10.38
N HIS A 156 -29.32 -28.66 11.51
CA HIS A 156 -27.97 -29.01 11.97
C HIS A 156 -27.31 -30.01 11.00
N GLY A 157 -26.89 -29.55 9.83
CA GLY A 157 -25.90 -30.25 9.03
C GLY A 157 -24.53 -30.03 9.67
N LYS A 158 -23.88 -31.09 10.15
CA LYS A 158 -22.48 -31.07 10.61
C LYS A 158 -21.63 -30.51 9.46
N PHE A 159 -21.24 -29.24 9.53
CA PHE A 159 -20.21 -28.71 8.65
C PHE A 159 -18.92 -29.44 8.99
N SER A 160 -18.49 -30.36 8.12
CA SER A 160 -17.11 -30.82 8.11
C SER A 160 -16.20 -29.59 8.18
N PRO A 161 -15.15 -29.59 9.03
CA PRO A 161 -14.22 -28.47 9.08
C PRO A 161 -13.83 -28.13 7.64
N VAL A 162 -14.05 -26.87 7.24
CA VAL A 162 -13.53 -26.36 5.97
C VAL A 162 -12.03 -26.50 6.10
N GLU A 163 -11.52 -27.64 5.63
CA GLU A 163 -10.11 -27.94 5.49
C GLU A 163 -9.56 -26.72 4.76
N LYS A 164 -8.72 -25.94 5.45
CA LYS A 164 -8.13 -24.71 4.93
C LYS A 164 -7.25 -25.12 3.75
N ARG A 165 -7.86 -25.33 2.58
CA ARG A 165 -7.16 -25.64 1.35
C ARG A 165 -6.27 -24.43 1.11
N ASP A 166 -4.97 -24.68 1.15
CA ASP A 166 -4.00 -23.67 0.78
C ASP A 166 -4.43 -23.10 -0.59
N PRO A 167 -4.58 -21.78 -0.74
CA PRO A 167 -5.09 -21.16 -1.96
C PRO A 167 -4.10 -21.22 -3.14
N PHE A 168 -3.10 -22.09 -3.06
CA PHE A 168 -2.02 -22.21 -4.02
C PHE A 168 -2.24 -23.48 -4.85
N PRO A 169 -2.02 -23.43 -6.18
CA PRO A 169 -2.13 -24.61 -7.03
C PRO A 169 -1.18 -25.71 -6.54
N PRO A 170 -1.48 -26.99 -6.85
CA PRO A 170 -0.61 -28.10 -6.49
C PRO A 170 0.80 -27.85 -7.00
N ILE A 171 1.76 -27.76 -6.09
CA ILE A 171 3.15 -27.37 -6.39
C ILE A 171 3.82 -28.43 -7.29
N SER A 172 3.24 -29.64 -7.38
CA SER A 172 3.67 -30.72 -8.28
C SER A 172 3.76 -30.27 -9.74
N HIS A 173 2.99 -29.26 -10.14
CA HIS A 173 3.05 -28.69 -11.48
C HIS A 173 4.32 -27.86 -11.74
N LEU A 174 4.96 -27.29 -10.70
CA LEU A 174 6.19 -26.51 -10.87
C LEU A 174 7.37 -27.38 -11.29
N GLN A 175 7.45 -28.62 -10.78
CA GLN A 175 8.57 -29.51 -11.06
C GLN A 175 8.50 -30.10 -12.47
N ASN A 176 7.32 -30.54 -12.91
CA ASN A 176 7.11 -31.11 -14.24
C ASN A 176 7.33 -30.09 -15.36
N ASN A 177 7.18 -28.81 -15.05
CA ASN A 177 7.19 -27.76 -16.05
C ASN A 177 8.30 -26.73 -15.83
N PHE A 178 9.23 -27.00 -14.92
CA PHE A 178 10.42 -26.17 -14.73
C PHE A 178 11.16 -26.00 -16.06
N GLN A 179 11.37 -27.11 -16.78
CA GLN A 179 11.99 -27.14 -18.12
C GLN A 179 11.18 -26.41 -19.20
N LEU A 180 9.86 -26.28 -19.03
CA LEU A 180 9.01 -25.54 -19.97
C LEU A 180 9.05 -24.03 -19.71
N ALA A 181 9.23 -23.64 -18.45
CA ALA A 181 9.33 -22.24 -18.04
C ALA A 181 10.74 -21.67 -18.23
N ASP A 182 11.77 -22.51 -18.13
CA ASP A 182 13.18 -22.20 -18.37
C ASP A 182 13.42 -22.02 -19.88
N ARG A 183 13.36 -20.77 -20.35
CA ARG A 183 13.42 -20.44 -21.79
C ARG A 183 14.86 -20.40 -22.29
N ASN A 184 15.79 -19.97 -21.44
CA ASN A 184 17.21 -19.87 -21.76
C ASN A 184 17.96 -21.19 -21.52
N LYS A 185 17.34 -22.19 -20.87
CA LYS A 185 17.88 -23.52 -20.55
C LYS A 185 19.09 -23.47 -19.62
N ASP A 186 19.11 -22.50 -18.69
CA ASP A 186 20.20 -22.36 -17.72
C ASP A 186 19.98 -23.15 -16.43
N ALA A 187 18.91 -23.96 -16.37
CA ALA A 187 18.49 -24.72 -15.20
C ALA A 187 18.11 -23.85 -13.99
N GLN A 188 17.82 -22.57 -14.22
CA GLN A 188 17.33 -21.62 -13.25
C GLN A 188 16.07 -20.94 -13.81
N LEU A 189 15.15 -20.53 -12.92
CA LEU A 189 14.01 -19.72 -13.32
C LEU A 189 14.21 -18.29 -12.85
N SER A 190 14.49 -17.39 -13.79
CA SER A 190 14.44 -15.96 -13.50
C SER A 190 13.02 -15.54 -13.12
N ILE A 191 12.88 -14.41 -12.41
CA ILE A 191 11.57 -13.81 -12.10
C ILE A 191 10.71 -13.63 -13.36
N LYS A 192 11.33 -13.28 -14.50
CA LYS A 192 10.62 -13.10 -15.77
C LYS A 192 10.06 -14.42 -16.28
N GLU A 193 10.86 -15.47 -16.30
CA GLU A 193 10.46 -16.82 -16.74
C GLU A 193 9.40 -17.41 -15.82
N PHE A 194 9.56 -17.23 -14.51
CA PHE A 194 8.57 -17.65 -13.52
C PHE A 194 7.22 -16.94 -13.68
N ILE A 195 7.21 -15.65 -13.99
CA ILE A 195 5.98 -14.88 -14.26
C ILE A 195 5.42 -15.22 -15.65
N ALA A 196 6.26 -15.38 -16.66
CA ALA A 196 5.82 -15.74 -18.01
C ALA A 196 5.20 -17.15 -18.05
N GLY A 197 5.64 -18.06 -17.18
CA GLY A 197 5.02 -19.36 -16.97
C GLY A 197 3.61 -19.31 -16.34
N GLN A 198 3.14 -18.15 -15.87
CA GLN A 198 1.80 -18.01 -15.24
C GLN A 198 0.65 -18.32 -16.19
N ASP A 199 0.84 -18.20 -17.51
CA ASP A 199 -0.17 -18.59 -18.50
C ASP A 199 -0.51 -20.09 -18.42
N ILE A 200 0.37 -20.90 -17.82
CA ILE A 200 0.21 -22.35 -17.65
C ILE A 200 -0.47 -22.72 -16.31
N TYR A 201 -0.33 -21.91 -15.24
CA TYR A 201 -0.80 -22.25 -13.88
C TYR A 201 -1.89 -21.32 -13.33
N GLY A 202 -2.24 -20.27 -14.08
CA GLY A 202 -2.93 -19.12 -13.53
C GLY A 202 -1.98 -18.19 -12.75
N PRO A 203 -2.52 -17.08 -12.19
CA PRO A 203 -1.69 -16.04 -11.58
C PRO A 203 -0.97 -16.55 -10.33
N LEU A 204 0.29 -16.95 -10.49
CA LEU A 204 1.15 -17.27 -9.35
C LEU A 204 1.46 -15.97 -8.59
N PRO A 205 1.16 -15.89 -7.29
CA PRO A 205 1.44 -14.70 -6.52
C PRO A 205 2.95 -14.49 -6.44
N LYS A 206 3.42 -13.25 -6.66
CA LYS A 206 4.85 -12.89 -6.51
C LYS A 206 5.46 -13.31 -5.17
N ARG A 207 4.64 -13.44 -4.13
CA ARG A 207 5.03 -13.95 -2.82
C ARG A 207 5.50 -15.41 -2.83
N LEU A 208 5.11 -16.19 -3.83
CA LEU A 208 5.57 -17.57 -4.00
C LEU A 208 7.02 -17.59 -4.49
N PHE A 209 7.39 -16.67 -5.39
CA PHE A 209 8.78 -16.52 -5.84
C PHE A 209 9.70 -16.28 -4.65
N SER A 210 9.42 -15.27 -3.82
CA SER A 210 10.20 -14.96 -2.62
C SER A 210 10.19 -16.04 -1.52
N ARG A 211 9.37 -17.09 -1.66
CA ARG A 211 9.38 -18.25 -0.75
C ARG A 211 10.18 -19.42 -1.32
N LEU A 212 10.30 -19.49 -2.64
CA LEU A 212 11.04 -20.52 -3.36
C LEU A 212 12.51 -20.10 -3.48
N ASP A 213 12.78 -18.83 -3.74
CA ASP A 213 14.12 -18.23 -3.76
C ASP A 213 14.63 -18.11 -2.31
N ILE A 214 15.32 -19.17 -1.85
CA ILE A 214 15.79 -19.35 -0.46
C ILE A 214 17.04 -18.52 -0.23
N ASP A 215 17.95 -18.49 -1.20
CA ASP A 215 19.21 -17.77 -1.11
C ASP A 215 19.12 -16.29 -1.54
N LYS A 216 17.99 -15.89 -2.13
CA LYS A 216 17.65 -14.51 -2.55
C LYS A 216 18.52 -14.01 -3.71
N ASP A 217 18.95 -14.91 -4.58
CA ASP A 217 19.72 -14.58 -5.76
C ASP A 217 18.85 -14.10 -6.95
N ALA A 218 17.53 -14.01 -6.75
CA ALA A 218 16.52 -13.65 -7.74
C ALA A 218 16.33 -14.68 -8.87
N HIS A 219 16.82 -15.90 -8.66
CA HIS A 219 16.59 -17.07 -9.48
C HIS A 219 15.95 -18.15 -8.59
N ILE A 220 15.30 -19.12 -9.23
CA ILE A 220 14.79 -20.31 -8.52
C ILE A 220 15.44 -21.51 -9.18
N THR A 221 16.22 -22.23 -8.40
CA THR A 221 16.82 -23.49 -8.83
C THR A 221 15.87 -24.67 -8.60
N GLN A 222 16.12 -25.77 -9.30
CA GLN A 222 15.36 -27.01 -9.09
C GLN A 222 15.49 -27.56 -7.66
N MET A 223 16.67 -27.37 -7.06
CA MET A 223 16.96 -27.78 -5.68
C MET A 223 16.11 -27.02 -4.67
N GLU A 224 15.93 -25.70 -4.85
CA GLU A 224 15.10 -24.90 -3.95
C GLU A 224 13.61 -25.28 -4.03
N ILE A 225 13.13 -25.64 -5.22
CA ILE A 225 11.78 -26.19 -5.40
C ILE A 225 11.65 -27.49 -4.60
N GLU A 226 12.65 -28.37 -4.67
CA GLU A 226 12.65 -29.63 -3.94
C GLU A 226 12.69 -29.42 -2.41
N ILE A 227 13.53 -28.49 -1.92
CA ILE A 227 13.59 -28.11 -0.50
C ILE A 227 12.24 -27.58 -0.03
N TYR A 228 11.59 -26.71 -0.80
CA TYR A 228 10.27 -26.19 -0.47
C TYR A 228 9.22 -27.30 -0.44
N MET A 229 9.27 -28.26 -1.36
CA MET A 229 8.37 -29.42 -1.39
C MET A 229 8.54 -30.33 -0.18
N ASP A 230 9.78 -30.64 0.18
CA ASP A 230 10.09 -31.47 1.35
C ASP A 230 9.62 -30.77 2.64
N SER A 231 9.82 -29.45 2.74
CA SER A 231 9.33 -28.66 3.88
C SER A 231 7.81 -28.75 4.09
N ARG A 232 7.04 -28.94 3.01
CA ARG A 232 5.58 -29.13 3.08
C ARG A 232 5.19 -30.54 3.46
N ARG A 233 5.92 -31.56 3.01
CA ARG A 233 5.67 -32.96 3.35
C ARG A 233 5.88 -33.22 4.83
N ARG A 234 6.86 -32.54 5.43
CA ARG A 234 7.21 -32.70 6.86
C ARG A 234 6.30 -31.99 7.84
N LYS A 235 5.32 -31.18 7.40
CA LYS A 235 4.38 -30.55 8.34
C LYS A 235 3.48 -31.65 8.94
N PRO A 236 3.59 -31.94 10.25
CA PRO A 236 2.74 -32.94 10.87
C PRO A 236 1.28 -32.50 10.71
N LYS A 237 0.42 -33.42 10.25
CA LYS A 237 -1.02 -33.24 10.33
C LYS A 237 -1.38 -33.08 11.81
N ARG A 238 -1.61 -31.84 12.24
CA ARG A 238 -2.15 -31.53 13.55
C ARG A 238 -3.65 -31.77 13.56
#